data_AF-A0AAD0WKG2-F1
#
_entry.id   AF-A0AAD0WKG2-F1
#
_cell.length_a   1.000
_cell.length_b   1.000
_cell.length_c   1.000
_cell.angle_alpha   90.00
_cell.angle_beta   90.00
_cell.angle_gamma   90.00
#
_symmetry.space_group_name_H-M   'P 1'
#
loop_
_entity.id
_entity.type
_entity.pdbx_description
1 polymer ?
#
loop_
_entity_poly.entity_id
_entity_poly.type
_entity_poly.pdbx_seq_one_letter_code
_entity_poly.pdbx_strand_id
1 'polypeptide(L)' 'MTERWLTEYNSERPHESLNNLTPEEYRLMAEKTEISKSAWN' A
#
# COMPACT_ATOMS: atom_id res chain seq x y z
N MET A 1 -11.61 -1.99 -18.47
CA MET A 1 -10.40 -1.50 -17.79
C MET A 1 -9.22 -2.26 -18.37
N THR A 2 -8.17 -1.60 -18.86
CA THR A 2 -6.99 -2.33 -19.37
C THR A 2 -6.06 -2.68 -18.23
N GLU A 3 -5.27 -3.74 -18.37
CA GLU A 3 -4.27 -4.15 -17.36
C GLU A 3 -3.31 -3.01 -17.01
N ARG A 4 -2.95 -2.20 -18.01
CA ARG A 4 -2.11 -1.01 -17.84
C ARG A 4 -2.69 -0.02 -16.82
N TRP A 5 -3.98 0.30 -16.91
CA TRP A 5 -4.64 1.19 -15.96
C TRP A 5 -4.64 0.63 -14.54
N LEU A 6 -4.77 -0.69 -14.41
CA LEU A 6 -4.75 -1.37 -13.12
C LEU A 6 -3.35 -1.28 -12.47
N THR A 7 -2.30 -1.46 -13.27
CA THR A 7 -0.90 -1.35 -12.81
C THR A 7 -0.57 0.07 -12.36
N GLU A 8 -0.91 1.08 -13.18
CA GLU A 8 -0.64 2.49 -12.87
C GLU A 8 -1.37 2.92 -11.57
N TYR A 9 -2.63 2.51 -11.40
CA TYR A 9 -3.40 2.81 -10.19
C TYR A 9 -2.80 2.15 -8.95
N ASN A 10 -2.45 0.87 -9.03
CA ASN A 10 -1.99 0.11 -7.86
C ASN A 10 -0.53 0.37 -7.48
N SER A 11 0.31 0.88 -8.40
CA SER A 11 1.76 0.91 -8.20
C SER A 11 2.39 2.29 -8.39
N GLU A 12 1.80 3.18 -9.19
CA GLU A 12 2.48 4.43 -9.59
C GLU A 12 1.83 5.68 -9.01
N ARG A 13 0.55 5.61 -8.61
CA ARG A 13 -0.17 6.79 -8.13
C ARG A 13 -0.15 6.90 -6.61
N PRO A 14 0.35 8.02 -6.05
CA PRO A 14 0.13 8.35 -4.66
C PRO A 14 -1.33 8.74 -4.44
N HIS A 15 -1.91 8.30 -3.32
CA HIS A 15 -3.29 8.57 -2.97
C HIS A 15 -3.35 9.44 -1.71
N GLU A 16 -4.04 10.58 -1.76
CA GLU A 16 -4.18 11.47 -0.60
C GLU A 16 -4.82 10.75 0.60
N SER A 17 -5.77 9.84 0.34
CA SER A 17 -6.40 8.99 1.38
C SER A 17 -5.41 8.02 2.04
N LEU A 18 -4.31 7.69 1.37
CA LEU A 18 -3.22 6.88 1.90
C LEU A 18 -2.04 7.75 2.37
N ASN A 19 -2.27 9.02 2.69
CA ASN A 19 -1.22 9.96 3.09
C ASN A 19 -0.17 10.17 1.99
N ASN A 20 -0.62 10.27 0.73
CA ASN A 20 0.21 10.36 -0.47
C ASN A 20 1.13 9.14 -0.71
N LEU A 21 0.80 7.99 -0.11
CA LEU A 21 1.46 6.73 -0.44
C LEU A 21 0.80 6.07 -1.65
N THR A 22 1.60 5.30 -2.38
CA THR A 22 1.06 4.33 -3.34
C THR A 22 0.37 3.18 -2.60
N PRO A 23 -0.57 2.46 -3.25
CA PRO A 23 -1.24 1.32 -2.63
C PRO A 23 -0.26 0.22 -2.19
N GLU A 24 0.85 0.04 -2.91
CA GLU A 24 1.91 -0.90 -2.54
C GLU A 24 2.67 -0.47 -1.29
N GLU A 25 3.11 0.79 -1.21
CA GLU A 25 3.80 1.31 -0.03
C GLU A 25 2.94 1.23 1.22
N TYR A 26 1.66 1.55 1.12
CA TYR A 26 0.71 1.40 2.22
C TYR A 26 0.59 -0.05 2.68
N ARG A 27 0.54 -1.00 1.73
CA ARG A 27 0.49 -2.44 2.02
C ARG A 27 1.71 -2.91 2.82
N LEU A 28 2.90 -2.51 2.38
CA LEU A 28 4.17 -2.84 3.06
C LEU A 28 4.25 -2.21 4.46
N MET A 29 3.79 -0.96 4.61
CA MET A 29 3.73 -0.29 5.92
C MET A 29 2.74 -0.98 6.86
N ALA A 30 1.55 -1.34 6.36
CA ALA A 30 0.53 -2.05 7.14
C ALA A 30 1.03 -3.42 7.58
N GLU A 31 1.63 -4.21 6.68
CA GLU A 31 2.23 -5.52 7.01
C GLU A 31 3.31 -5.40 8.09
N LYS A 32 4.22 -4.43 7.97
CA LYS A 32 5.26 -4.18 8.99
C LYS A 32 4.65 -3.83 10.35
N THR A 33 3.55 -3.08 10.36
CA THR A 33 2.84 -2.69 11.58
C THR A 33 2.16 -3.89 12.23
N GLU A 34 1.53 -4.77 11.44
CA GLU A 34 0.89 -5.98 11.95
C GLU A 34 1.92 -7.01 12.47
N ILE A 35 3.05 -7.19 11.77
CA ILE A 35 4.17 -8.02 12.24
C ILE A 35 4.68 -7.48 13.58
N SER A 36 4.85 -6.16 13.70
CA SER A 36 5.28 -5.53 14.96
C SER A 36 4.30 -5.77 16.11
N LYS A 37 2.99 -5.86 15.87
CA LYS A 37 1.99 -6.18 16.91
C LYS A 37 2.02 -7.66 17.31
N SER A 38 2.29 -8.54 16.36
CA SER A 38 2.39 -9.98 16.62
C SER A 38 3.61 -10.35 17.48
N ALA A 39 4.68 -9.54 17.45
CA ALA A 39 5.91 -9.77 18.23
C ALA A 39 5.77 -9.49 19.75
N TRP A 40 4.65 -8.90 20.20
CA TRP A 40 4.36 -8.63 21.62
C TRP A 40 3.34 -9.62 22.21
N ASN A 41 2.88 -10.61 21.44
CA ASN A 41 2.04 -11.71 21.92
C ASN A 41 2.88 -12.95 22.25
#